data_AF-A0A9R1GBY3-F1
#
_entry.id   AF-A0A9R1GBY3-F1
#
_cell.length_a   1.000
_cell.length_b   1.000
_cell.length_c   1.000
_cell.angle_alpha   90.00
_cell.angle_beta   90.00
_cell.angle_gamma   90.00
#
_symmetry.space_group_name_H-M   'P 1'
#
loop_
_entity.id
_entity.type
_entity.pdbx_description
1 polymer ?
#
loop_
_entity_poly.entity_id
_entity_poly.type
_entity_poly.pdbx_seq_one_letter_code
_entity_poly.pdbx_strand_id
1 'polypeptide(L)'
;MATTDHISSPPQPASPGVGAVALSSAVGELLRFVLSSHVATPDPALPLSLSYCSRLLEDDLCDKLATELAGCAEEGRIPRPPVVAGAVGTPAEENDSRKREGEWEAVLREKGAELKRIYDAVEFVLHVQEPYFTQLSAGSKNVEGRLAAGNYNRITQGSLLLFNKCLLLEVEAVRKYSSFSEMLQTETISNVLPGISSIEEGVEVYRKFYTEEKENSYGVLAISVSKLQIQPYITMTELLAGLGYDGLGRLLGLANTSGTVPDGLPPPKSMLISSCMKLHKPTE
;
A
#
# COMPACT_ATOMS: atom_id res chain seq x y z
N MET A 1 -32.94 17.98 -26.02
CA MET A 1 -31.65 17.32 -26.33
C MET A 1 -31.13 16.77 -25.02
N ALA A 2 -31.30 15.47 -24.81
CA ALA A 2 -30.76 14.79 -23.63
C ALA A 2 -29.26 14.63 -23.84
N THR A 3 -28.46 15.21 -22.95
CA THR A 3 -27.03 14.98 -22.86
C THR A 3 -26.83 13.56 -22.36
N THR A 4 -26.45 12.65 -23.25
CA THR A 4 -25.92 11.34 -22.88
C THR A 4 -24.57 11.56 -22.23
N ASP A 5 -24.54 11.44 -20.90
CA ASP A 5 -23.30 11.26 -20.16
C ASP A 5 -22.63 9.98 -20.66
N HIS A 6 -21.54 10.14 -21.42
CA HIS A 6 -20.63 9.06 -21.74
C HIS A 6 -19.97 8.63 -20.43
N ILE A 7 -20.54 7.61 -19.78
CA ILE A 7 -19.86 6.86 -18.74
C ILE A 7 -18.67 6.20 -19.43
N SER A 8 -17.49 6.81 -19.29
CA SER A 8 -16.24 6.24 -19.79
C SER A 8 -16.03 4.88 -19.13
N SER A 9 -15.95 3.82 -19.93
CA SER A 9 -15.57 2.50 -19.45
C SER A 9 -14.22 2.58 -18.72
N PRO A 10 -14.03 1.81 -17.63
CA PRO A 10 -12.77 1.82 -16.90
C PRO A 10 -11.64 1.37 -17.84
N PRO A 11 -10.44 1.95 -17.73
CA PRO A 11 -9.33 1.63 -18.61
C PRO A 11 -8.98 0.15 -18.49
N GLN A 12 -8.67 -0.48 -19.63
CA GLN A 12 -8.16 -1.85 -19.67
C GLN A 12 -6.96 -1.96 -18.71
N PRO A 13 -6.90 -3.00 -17.87
CA PRO A 13 -5.75 -3.18 -17.01
C PRO A 13 -4.46 -3.31 -17.81
N ALA A 14 -3.42 -2.60 -17.37
CA ALA A 14 -2.12 -2.64 -18.00
C ALA A 14 -1.53 -4.06 -17.97
N SER A 15 -0.63 -4.35 -18.92
CA SER A 15 0.24 -5.53 -18.84
C SER A 15 1.06 -5.45 -17.55
N PRO A 16 1.35 -6.58 -16.87
CA PRO A 16 2.13 -6.56 -15.64
C PRO A 16 3.47 -5.88 -15.85
N GLY A 17 3.88 -5.09 -14.85
CA GLY A 17 5.28 -4.72 -14.69
C GLY A 17 6.10 -5.98 -14.45
N VAL A 18 7.37 -5.98 -14.90
CA VAL A 18 8.25 -7.14 -14.78
C VAL A 18 9.51 -6.75 -14.02
N GLY A 19 9.95 -7.65 -13.15
CA GLY A 19 11.21 -7.56 -12.42
C GLY A 19 11.07 -6.91 -11.04
N ALA A 20 12.21 -6.85 -10.34
CA ALA A 20 12.32 -6.32 -9.00
C ALA A 20 11.72 -4.91 -8.89
N VAL A 21 10.97 -4.69 -7.81
CA VAL A 21 10.33 -3.41 -7.53
C VAL A 21 11.24 -2.61 -6.61
N ALA A 22 11.65 -1.41 -7.03
CA ALA A 22 12.40 -0.53 -6.14
C ALA A 22 11.56 -0.19 -4.91
N LEU A 23 12.10 -0.41 -3.70
CA LEU A 23 11.39 -0.18 -2.45
C LEU A 23 10.83 1.25 -2.37
N SER A 24 11.63 2.25 -2.75
CA SER A 24 11.23 3.65 -2.85
C SER A 24 9.98 3.91 -3.70
N SER A 25 9.72 3.08 -4.72
CA SER A 25 8.54 3.20 -5.57
C SER A 25 7.27 2.55 -5.00
N ALA A 26 7.39 1.80 -3.90
CA ALA A 26 6.32 1.02 -3.30
C ALA A 26 5.96 1.40 -1.87
N VAL A 27 6.90 1.95 -1.09
CA VAL A 27 6.68 2.36 0.30
C VAL A 27 5.46 3.28 0.45
N GLY A 28 5.21 4.19 -0.49
CA GLY A 28 4.07 5.10 -0.43
C GLY A 28 2.71 4.42 -0.49
N GLU A 29 2.54 3.37 -1.31
CA GLU A 29 1.28 2.61 -1.36
C GLU A 29 1.17 1.67 -0.16
N LEU A 30 2.28 1.03 0.22
CA LEU A 30 2.32 0.15 1.38
C LEU A 30 1.97 0.87 2.68
N LEU A 31 2.53 2.07 2.89
CA LEU A 31 2.25 2.92 4.05
C LEU A 31 0.77 3.30 4.09
N ARG A 32 0.23 3.78 2.97
CA ARG A 32 -1.21 4.13 2.87
C ARG A 32 -2.08 2.92 3.18
N PHE A 33 -1.74 1.75 2.64
CA PHE A 33 -2.48 0.52 2.88
C PHE A 33 -2.50 0.14 4.37
N VAL A 34 -1.34 0.13 5.03
CA VAL A 34 -1.25 -0.20 6.46
C VAL A 34 -2.03 0.78 7.33
N LEU A 35 -1.82 2.09 7.12
CA LEU A 35 -2.50 3.12 7.90
C LEU A 35 -4.02 3.12 7.67
N SER A 36 -4.47 3.02 6.43
CA SER A 36 -5.90 2.98 6.09
C SER A 36 -6.57 1.73 6.64
N SER A 37 -5.90 0.58 6.55
CA SER A 37 -6.40 -0.68 7.11
C SER A 37 -6.58 -0.58 8.62
N HIS A 38 -5.60 -0.02 9.33
CA HIS A 38 -5.67 0.20 10.78
C HIS A 38 -6.78 1.17 11.18
N VAL A 39 -6.97 2.25 10.43
CA VAL A 39 -8.07 3.20 10.67
C VAL A 39 -9.43 2.52 10.49
N ALA A 40 -9.57 1.64 9.50
CA ALA A 40 -10.80 0.90 9.24
C ALA A 40 -11.05 -0.25 10.23
N THR A 41 -10.00 -0.97 10.63
CA THR A 41 -10.05 -2.10 11.56
C THR A 41 -8.76 -2.10 12.38
N PRO A 42 -8.80 -1.63 13.64
CA PRO A 42 -7.60 -1.46 14.45
C PRO A 42 -6.80 -2.75 14.62
N ASP A 43 -5.53 -2.69 14.25
CA ASP A 43 -4.54 -3.74 14.40
C ASP A 43 -3.80 -3.56 15.75
N PRO A 44 -3.90 -4.51 16.69
CA PRO A 44 -3.17 -4.44 17.95
C PRO A 44 -1.64 -4.44 17.78
N ALA A 45 -1.12 -4.90 16.64
CA ALA A 45 0.30 -4.86 16.33
C ALA A 45 0.79 -3.44 15.94
N LEU A 46 -0.12 -2.50 15.66
CA LEU A 46 0.20 -1.11 15.36
C LEU A 46 -0.26 -0.19 16.51
N PRO A 47 0.60 0.09 17.51
CA PRO A 47 0.24 0.87 18.70
C PRO A 47 0.16 2.39 18.45
N LEU A 48 -0.38 2.79 17.31
CA LEU A 48 -0.63 4.18 16.91
C LEU A 48 -2.12 4.52 17.04
N SER A 49 -2.43 5.72 17.50
CA SER A 49 -3.81 6.18 17.64
C SER A 49 -4.47 6.33 16.26
N LEU A 50 -5.78 6.08 16.19
CA LEU A 50 -6.54 6.19 14.93
C LEU A 50 -6.54 7.62 14.40
N SER A 51 -6.58 8.61 15.29
CA SER A 51 -6.47 10.03 14.94
C SER A 51 -5.10 10.37 14.34
N TYR A 52 -4.02 9.84 14.92
CA TYR A 52 -2.67 10.03 14.38
C TYR A 52 -2.55 9.42 12.97
N CYS A 53 -3.00 8.17 12.80
CA CYS A 53 -2.97 7.49 11.49
C CYS A 53 -3.83 8.22 10.45
N SER A 54 -5.01 8.71 10.84
CA SER A 54 -5.88 9.49 9.96
C SER A 54 -5.23 10.80 9.50
N ARG A 55 -4.52 11.50 10.40
CA ARG A 55 -3.75 12.71 10.07
C ARG A 55 -2.54 12.38 9.17
N LEU A 56 -1.85 11.26 9.40
CA LEU A 56 -0.74 10.82 8.55
C LEU A 56 -1.18 10.47 7.13
N LEU A 57 -2.44 10.10 6.93
CA LEU A 57 -3.02 9.84 5.61
C LEU A 57 -3.32 11.12 4.80
N GLU A 58 -3.13 12.32 5.37
CA GLU A 58 -3.11 13.56 4.58
C GLU A 58 -1.93 13.51 3.60
N ASP A 59 -2.19 13.73 2.30
CA ASP A 59 -1.23 13.44 1.22
C ASP A 59 0.16 14.05 1.44
N ASP A 60 0.26 15.28 1.97
CA ASP A 60 1.55 15.94 2.17
C ASP A 60 2.37 15.35 3.33
N LEU A 61 1.73 14.81 4.36
CA LEU A 61 2.39 14.09 5.44
C LEU A 61 2.70 12.65 5.04
N CYS A 62 1.77 11.98 4.35
CA CYS A 62 1.94 10.60 3.92
C CYS A 62 3.11 10.46 2.94
N ASP A 63 3.17 11.33 1.93
CA ASP A 63 4.23 11.30 0.91
C ASP A 63 5.59 11.68 1.50
N LYS A 64 5.63 12.66 2.41
CA LYS A 64 6.84 13.00 3.14
C LYS A 64 7.34 11.81 3.96
N LEU A 65 6.47 11.22 4.77
CA LEU A 65 6.83 10.07 5.60
C LEU A 65 7.27 8.88 4.75
N ALA A 66 6.57 8.60 3.64
CA ALA A 66 6.94 7.53 2.72
C ALA A 66 8.33 7.74 2.10
N THR A 67 8.65 8.97 1.71
CA THR A 67 9.96 9.32 1.14
C THR A 67 11.07 9.10 2.16
N GLU A 68 10.88 9.62 3.37
CA GLU A 68 11.86 9.48 4.46
C GLU A 68 12.01 8.02 4.89
N LEU A 69 10.90 7.29 5.02
CA LEU A 69 10.92 5.85 5.34
C LEU A 69 11.66 5.04 4.28
N ALA A 70 11.45 5.34 2.99
CA ALA A 70 12.17 4.65 1.92
C ALA A 70 13.69 4.86 2.03
N GLY A 71 14.14 6.11 2.20
CA GLY A 71 15.56 6.41 2.38
C GLY A 71 16.14 5.75 3.63
N CYS A 72 15.44 5.86 4.75
CA CYS A 72 15.90 5.31 6.04
C CYS A 72 15.91 3.78 6.06
N ALA A 73 14.97 3.13 5.39
CA ALA A 73 14.92 1.67 5.25
C ALA A 73 16.06 1.13 4.37
N GLU A 74 16.50 1.91 3.37
CA GLU A 74 17.65 1.55 2.53
C GLU A 74 18.99 1.81 3.23
N GLU A 75 19.11 2.93 3.96
CA GLU A 75 20.35 3.31 4.66
C GLU A 75 20.51 2.64 6.04
N GLY A 76 19.40 2.20 6.65
CA GLY A 76 19.37 1.68 8.02
C GLY A 76 19.69 2.74 9.07
N ARG A 77 19.38 4.01 8.79
CA ARG A 77 19.70 5.17 9.63
C ARG A 77 18.52 6.11 9.73
N ILE A 78 18.43 6.83 10.86
CA ILE A 78 17.42 7.86 11.06
C ILE A 78 18.03 9.26 10.82
N PRO A 79 17.28 10.25 10.31
CA PRO A 79 17.80 11.60 10.12
C PRO A 79 18.27 12.22 11.42
N ARG A 80 19.29 13.09 11.34
CA ARG A 80 19.79 13.84 12.50
C ARG A 80 18.71 14.76 13.09
N PRO A 81 18.84 15.13 14.37
CA PRO A 81 17.86 16.00 15.00
C PRO A 81 17.82 17.34 14.27
N PRO A 82 16.64 17.95 14.09
CA PRO A 82 16.59 19.35 13.73
C PRO A 82 17.39 20.13 14.78
N VAL A 83 18.33 20.96 14.34
CA VAL A 83 19.17 21.76 15.25
C VAL A 83 18.29 22.83 15.88
N VAL A 84 17.89 22.63 17.14
CA VAL A 84 17.18 23.64 17.92
C VAL A 84 18.21 24.47 18.68
N ALA A 85 18.33 25.75 18.33
CA ALA A 85 19.23 26.67 19.04
C ALA A 85 18.82 26.79 20.51
N GLY A 86 19.73 26.41 21.43
CA GLY A 86 19.54 26.59 22.88
C GLY A 86 19.07 25.37 23.66
N ALA A 87 18.80 24.23 23.02
CA ALA A 87 18.47 22.98 23.71
C ALA A 87 19.77 22.25 24.12
N VAL A 88 20.27 22.49 25.32
CA VAL A 88 21.31 21.66 25.95
C VAL A 88 20.61 20.63 26.82
N GLY A 89 20.51 19.39 26.30
CA GLY A 89 20.01 18.26 27.09
C GLY A 89 20.98 17.94 28.23
N THR A 90 20.47 17.37 29.31
CA THR A 90 21.35 16.81 30.34
C THR A 90 22.09 15.57 29.77
N PRO A 91 23.29 15.22 30.29
CA PRO A 91 24.04 14.05 29.83
C PRO A 91 23.24 12.73 29.88
N ALA A 92 22.27 12.63 30.80
CA ALA A 92 21.38 11.48 30.92
C ALA A 92 20.33 11.45 29.79
N GLU A 93 19.72 12.58 29.45
CA GLU A 93 18.77 12.71 28.34
C GLU A 93 19.43 12.47 26.98
N GLU A 94 20.68 12.93 26.80
CA GLU A 94 21.47 12.66 25.60
C GLU A 94 21.84 11.17 25.46
N ASN A 95 22.02 10.45 26.56
CA ASN A 95 22.34 9.03 26.54
C ASN A 95 21.09 8.17 26.24
N ASP A 96 19.94 8.53 26.83
CA ASP A 96 18.66 7.89 26.55
C ASP A 96 18.21 8.13 25.09
N SER A 97 18.41 9.35 24.58
CA SER A 97 18.13 9.69 23.17
C SER A 97 18.97 8.85 22.21
N ARG A 98 20.28 8.72 22.47
CA ARG A 98 21.18 7.88 21.66
C ARG A 98 20.79 6.40 21.70
N LYS A 99 20.31 5.92 22.84
CA LYS A 99 19.82 4.55 22.97
C LYS A 99 18.57 4.32 22.11
N ARG A 100 17.57 5.20 22.19
CA ARG A 100 16.37 5.13 21.36
C ARG A 100 16.68 5.25 19.86
N GLU A 101 17.59 6.15 19.49
CA GLU A 101 18.07 6.25 18.11
C GLU A 101 18.67 4.92 17.63
N GLY A 102 19.52 4.27 18.44
CA GLY A 102 20.07 2.96 18.12
C GLY A 102 19.02 1.85 17.99
N GLU A 103 17.96 1.89 18.81
CA GLU A 103 16.82 0.97 18.72
C GLU A 103 16.05 1.19 17.41
N TRP A 104 15.77 2.43 17.02
CA TRP A 104 15.11 2.75 15.75
C TRP A 104 15.96 2.35 14.54
N GLU A 105 17.27 2.64 14.55
CA GLU A 105 18.18 2.24 13.47
C GLU A 105 18.29 0.72 13.35
N ALA A 106 18.20 -0.02 14.46
CA ALA A 106 18.14 -1.48 14.44
C ALA A 106 16.87 -1.98 13.74
N VAL A 107 15.71 -1.43 14.09
CA VAL A 107 14.43 -1.75 13.43
C VAL A 107 14.48 -1.39 11.94
N LEU A 108 14.94 -0.20 11.60
CA LEU A 108 15.06 0.26 10.21
C LEU A 108 15.95 -0.66 9.37
N ARG A 109 17.10 -1.07 9.92
CA ARG A 109 18.02 -1.98 9.24
C ARG A 109 17.43 -3.37 9.06
N GLU A 110 16.80 -3.92 10.09
CA GLU A 110 16.20 -5.26 10.03
C GLU A 110 15.00 -5.30 9.08
N LYS A 111 14.01 -4.44 9.35
CA LYS A 111 12.74 -4.42 8.61
C LYS A 111 12.89 -3.81 7.23
N GLY A 112 13.78 -2.83 7.05
CA GLY A 112 14.14 -2.30 5.73
C GLY A 112 14.80 -3.36 4.84
N ALA A 113 15.74 -4.16 5.38
CA ALA A 113 16.33 -5.27 4.64
C ALA A 113 15.33 -6.39 4.34
N GLU A 114 14.36 -6.63 5.22
CA GLU A 114 13.27 -7.58 4.99
C GLU A 114 12.32 -7.11 3.87
N LEU A 115 11.85 -5.87 3.92
CA LEU A 115 11.07 -5.27 2.84
C LEU A 115 11.82 -5.34 1.52
N LYS A 116 13.09 -4.91 1.50
CA LYS A 116 13.92 -4.96 0.30
C LYS A 116 14.00 -6.38 -0.29
N ARG A 117 14.22 -7.41 0.55
CA ARG A 117 14.22 -8.81 0.10
C ARG A 117 12.89 -9.24 -0.51
N ILE A 118 11.77 -8.83 0.09
CA ILE A 118 10.44 -9.13 -0.43
C ILE A 118 10.25 -8.52 -1.82
N TYR A 119 10.53 -7.21 -1.96
CA TYR A 119 10.34 -6.48 -3.22
C TYR A 119 11.34 -6.87 -4.32
N ASP A 120 12.58 -7.24 -3.95
CA ASP A 120 13.59 -7.77 -4.89
C ASP A 120 13.18 -9.13 -5.47
N ALA A 121 12.39 -9.92 -4.72
CA ALA A 121 11.91 -11.24 -5.15
C ALA A 121 10.65 -11.19 -6.04
N VAL A 122 10.00 -10.03 -6.16
CA VAL A 122 8.79 -9.86 -6.98
C VAL A 122 9.13 -10.02 -8.45
N GLU A 123 8.38 -10.87 -9.15
CA GLU A 123 8.55 -11.06 -10.59
C GLU A 123 7.57 -10.21 -11.39
N PHE A 124 6.34 -10.04 -10.89
CA PHE A 124 5.28 -9.32 -11.58
C PHE A 124 4.50 -8.42 -10.64
N VAL A 125 4.22 -7.20 -11.11
CA VAL A 125 3.34 -6.24 -10.41
C VAL A 125 2.02 -6.14 -11.14
N LEU A 126 0.94 -6.44 -10.43
CA LEU A 126 -0.42 -6.36 -10.95
C LEU A 126 -1.20 -5.28 -10.20
N HIS A 127 -2.12 -4.64 -10.91
CA HIS A 127 -3.09 -3.75 -10.30
C HIS A 127 -4.49 -4.37 -10.39
N VAL A 128 -5.23 -4.30 -9.28
CA VAL A 128 -6.60 -4.80 -9.15
C VAL A 128 -7.44 -3.78 -8.39
N GLN A 129 -8.67 -3.57 -8.84
CA GLN A 129 -9.60 -2.61 -8.24
C GLN A 129 -10.35 -3.23 -7.04
N GLU A 130 -10.92 -2.38 -6.19
CA GLU A 130 -11.92 -2.83 -5.22
C GLU A 130 -13.21 -3.28 -5.94
N PRO A 131 -13.94 -4.29 -5.42
CA PRO A 131 -13.71 -5.00 -4.14
C PRO A 131 -12.69 -6.15 -4.24
N TYR A 132 -12.17 -6.44 -5.43
CA TYR A 132 -11.37 -7.64 -5.69
C TYR A 132 -10.02 -7.63 -4.96
N PHE A 133 -9.42 -6.45 -4.73
CA PHE A 133 -8.22 -6.32 -3.91
C PHE A 133 -8.46 -6.80 -2.47
N THR A 134 -9.51 -6.29 -1.82
CA THR A 134 -9.90 -6.73 -0.46
C THR A 134 -10.20 -8.23 -0.43
N GLN A 135 -10.89 -8.76 -1.45
CA GLN A 135 -11.21 -10.19 -1.54
C GLN A 135 -9.96 -11.07 -1.71
N LEU A 136 -8.96 -10.63 -2.49
CA LEU A 136 -7.66 -11.30 -2.61
C LEU A 136 -6.91 -11.28 -1.27
N SER A 137 -6.89 -10.14 -0.58
CA SER A 137 -6.23 -9.98 0.72
C SER A 137 -6.85 -10.90 1.80
N ALA A 138 -8.18 -11.02 1.77
CA ALA A 138 -8.97 -11.90 2.65
C ALA A 138 -8.94 -13.38 2.25
N GLY A 139 -8.47 -13.70 1.04
CA GLY A 139 -8.42 -15.07 0.50
C GLY A 139 -9.77 -15.61 0.03
N SER A 140 -10.83 -14.80 -0.01
CA SER A 140 -12.12 -15.20 -0.59
C SER A 140 -12.09 -15.24 -2.12
N LYS A 141 -11.21 -14.44 -2.73
CA LYS A 141 -10.81 -14.54 -4.14
C LYS A 141 -9.41 -15.15 -4.20
N ASN A 142 -9.25 -16.21 -5.00
CA ASN A 142 -7.97 -16.90 -5.18
C ASN A 142 -7.66 -17.21 -6.65
N VAL A 143 -8.50 -16.76 -7.59
CA VAL A 143 -8.22 -16.86 -9.03
C VAL A 143 -8.34 -15.48 -9.67
N GLU A 144 -7.29 -15.07 -10.38
CA GLU A 144 -7.25 -13.83 -11.14
C GLU A 144 -7.38 -14.09 -12.64
N GLY A 145 -8.50 -13.67 -13.23
CA GLY A 145 -8.77 -13.81 -14.66
C GLY A 145 -8.24 -12.64 -15.49
N ARG A 146 -7.42 -12.90 -16.51
CA ARG A 146 -6.82 -11.89 -17.40
C ARG A 146 -6.81 -12.38 -18.85
N LEU A 147 -6.76 -11.46 -19.81
CA LEU A 147 -6.45 -11.85 -21.19
C LEU A 147 -5.03 -12.44 -21.27
N ALA A 148 -4.86 -13.49 -22.07
CA ALA A 148 -3.57 -14.14 -22.31
C ALA A 148 -2.66 -13.30 -23.23
N ALA A 149 -2.34 -12.07 -22.82
CA ALA A 149 -1.64 -11.08 -23.62
C ALA A 149 -0.43 -10.49 -22.86
N GLY A 150 0.58 -10.04 -23.61
CA GLY A 150 1.74 -9.33 -23.04
C GLY A 150 2.49 -10.14 -21.99
N ASN A 151 2.87 -9.49 -20.87
CA ASN A 151 3.65 -10.12 -19.80
C ASN A 151 2.85 -11.14 -18.99
N TYR A 152 1.51 -11.17 -19.08
CA TYR A 152 0.71 -12.19 -18.39
C TYR A 152 1.08 -13.61 -18.86
N ASN A 153 1.48 -13.77 -20.13
CA ASN A 153 1.91 -15.07 -20.68
C ASN A 153 3.24 -15.59 -20.10
N ARG A 154 3.96 -14.76 -19.34
CA ARG A 154 5.23 -15.13 -18.71
C ARG A 154 5.05 -15.59 -17.27
N ILE A 155 3.86 -15.42 -16.70
CA ILE A 155 3.54 -15.85 -15.33
C ILE A 155 3.44 -17.37 -15.33
N THR A 156 4.16 -18.01 -14.40
CA THR A 156 4.17 -19.46 -14.24
C THR A 156 3.86 -19.84 -12.80
N GLN A 157 3.59 -21.12 -12.55
CA GLN A 157 3.51 -21.64 -11.19
C GLN A 157 4.79 -21.30 -10.41
N GLY A 158 4.63 -20.90 -9.15
CA GLY A 158 5.71 -20.44 -8.28
C GLY A 158 6.08 -18.96 -8.45
N SER A 159 5.52 -18.26 -9.45
CA SER A 159 5.81 -16.84 -9.63
C SER A 159 5.27 -16.01 -8.46
N LEU A 160 6.05 -15.00 -8.05
CA LEU A 160 5.65 -14.05 -7.01
C LEU A 160 4.99 -12.80 -7.62
N LEU A 161 3.71 -12.61 -7.27
CA LEU A 161 2.88 -11.50 -7.72
C LEU A 161 2.71 -10.48 -6.61
N LEU A 162 2.93 -9.21 -6.93
CA LEU A 162 2.67 -8.11 -6.03
C LEU A 162 1.48 -7.29 -6.53
N PHE A 163 0.36 -7.37 -5.79
CA PHE A 163 -0.87 -6.65 -6.10
C PHE A 163 -0.90 -5.28 -5.42
N ASN A 164 -1.17 -4.24 -6.21
CA ASN A 164 -1.24 -2.84 -5.77
C ASN A 164 -0.04 -2.44 -4.90
N LYS A 165 1.13 -3.00 -5.20
CA LYS A 165 2.38 -2.83 -4.45
C LYS A 165 2.36 -3.21 -2.95
N CYS A 166 1.27 -3.83 -2.46
CA CYS A 166 1.04 -4.05 -1.02
C CYS A 166 0.84 -5.51 -0.62
N LEU A 167 0.25 -6.32 -1.50
CA LEU A 167 -0.15 -7.70 -1.21
C LEU A 167 0.70 -8.66 -2.04
N LEU A 168 1.46 -9.54 -1.37
CA LEU A 168 2.30 -10.53 -2.02
C LEU A 168 1.59 -11.89 -2.07
N LEU A 169 1.42 -12.44 -3.27
CA LEU A 169 0.81 -13.75 -3.48
C LEU A 169 1.71 -14.62 -4.35
N GLU A 170 1.67 -15.93 -4.12
CA GLU A 170 2.35 -16.92 -4.96
C GLU A 170 1.35 -17.56 -5.94
N VAL A 171 1.79 -17.81 -7.17
CA VAL A 171 0.98 -18.49 -8.17
C VAL A 171 0.99 -20.00 -7.95
N GLU A 172 -0.18 -20.57 -7.67
CA GLU A 172 -0.35 -22.01 -7.51
C GLU A 172 -0.50 -22.72 -8.86
N ALA A 173 -1.20 -22.09 -9.80
CA ALA A 173 -1.43 -22.63 -11.13
C ALA A 173 -1.78 -21.53 -12.13
N VAL A 174 -1.46 -21.76 -13.40
CA VAL A 174 -1.92 -20.94 -14.52
C VAL A 174 -2.61 -21.85 -15.52
N ARG A 175 -3.88 -21.57 -15.82
CA ARG A 175 -4.69 -22.32 -16.78
C ARG A 175 -5.16 -21.40 -17.90
N LYS A 176 -5.16 -21.91 -19.13
CA LYS A 176 -5.60 -21.16 -20.31
C LYS A 176 -6.95 -21.68 -20.80
N TYR A 177 -7.83 -20.74 -21.15
CA TYR A 177 -9.17 -20.99 -21.64
C TYR A 177 -9.42 -20.23 -22.95
N SER A 178 -10.39 -20.69 -23.72
CA SER A 178 -10.83 -20.02 -24.95
C SER A 178 -11.63 -18.76 -24.67
N SER A 179 -12.36 -18.71 -23.54
CA SER A 179 -13.25 -17.61 -23.17
C SER A 179 -13.34 -17.38 -21.66
N PHE A 180 -13.82 -16.20 -21.25
CA PHE A 180 -14.14 -15.90 -19.85
C PHE A 180 -15.28 -16.79 -19.34
N SER A 181 -16.26 -17.10 -20.20
CA SER A 181 -17.36 -17.99 -19.84
C SER A 181 -16.85 -19.39 -19.44
N GLU A 182 -15.98 -19.98 -20.27
CA GLU A 182 -15.36 -21.28 -19.99
C GLU A 182 -14.51 -21.25 -18.70
N MET A 183 -13.73 -20.19 -18.52
CA MET A 183 -12.92 -19.99 -17.33
C MET A 183 -13.80 -19.94 -16.06
N LEU A 184 -14.87 -19.14 -16.06
CA LEU A 184 -15.76 -18.97 -14.91
C LEU A 184 -16.53 -20.25 -14.55
N GLN A 185 -16.88 -21.06 -15.56
CA GLN A 185 -17.49 -22.37 -15.36
C GLN A 185 -16.51 -23.36 -14.73
N THR A 186 -15.24 -23.32 -15.12
CA THR A 186 -14.23 -24.30 -14.69
C THR A 186 -13.60 -23.96 -13.35
N GLU A 187 -13.24 -22.69 -13.12
CA GLU A 187 -12.51 -22.23 -11.92
C GLU A 187 -13.41 -22.01 -10.69
N THR A 188 -14.71 -22.29 -10.81
CA THR A 188 -15.77 -21.89 -9.87
C THR A 188 -15.88 -20.38 -9.75
N ILE A 189 -16.99 -19.80 -10.20
CA ILE A 189 -17.18 -18.34 -10.25
C ILE A 189 -16.87 -17.62 -8.93
N SER A 190 -17.21 -18.20 -7.77
CA SER A 190 -16.95 -17.56 -6.47
C SER A 190 -15.47 -17.37 -6.15
N ASN A 191 -14.59 -18.19 -6.72
CA ASN A 191 -13.14 -18.10 -6.56
C ASN A 191 -12.54 -16.97 -7.41
N VAL A 192 -13.21 -16.65 -8.52
CA VAL A 192 -12.78 -15.63 -9.49
C VAL A 192 -13.43 -14.28 -9.19
N LEU A 193 -14.75 -14.27 -8.97
CA LEU A 193 -15.58 -13.09 -8.76
C LEU A 193 -16.53 -13.34 -7.56
N PRO A 194 -16.02 -13.30 -6.31
CA PRO A 194 -16.86 -13.48 -5.12
C PRO A 194 -18.02 -12.47 -5.09
N GLY A 195 -19.22 -12.98 -4.80
CA GLY A 195 -20.46 -12.21 -4.77
C GLY A 195 -21.28 -12.27 -6.08
N ILE A 196 -20.71 -12.82 -7.16
CA ILE A 196 -21.41 -13.04 -8.42
C ILE A 196 -21.76 -14.52 -8.56
N SER A 197 -23.03 -14.81 -8.91
CA SER A 197 -23.54 -16.18 -9.02
C SER A 197 -23.83 -16.64 -10.44
N SER A 198 -23.95 -15.72 -11.41
CA SER A 198 -24.24 -16.03 -12.83
C SER A 198 -22.98 -15.89 -13.67
N ILE A 199 -22.77 -16.85 -14.59
CA ILE A 199 -21.66 -16.81 -15.54
C ILE A 199 -21.80 -15.59 -16.47
N GLU A 200 -23.02 -15.31 -16.91
CA GLU A 200 -23.36 -14.18 -17.77
C GLU A 200 -22.99 -12.85 -17.10
N GLU A 201 -23.40 -12.66 -15.84
CA GLU A 201 -23.02 -11.48 -15.05
C GLU A 201 -21.50 -11.38 -14.86
N GLY A 202 -20.82 -12.51 -14.62
CA GLY A 202 -19.37 -12.56 -14.50
C GLY A 202 -18.65 -12.17 -15.79
N VAL A 203 -19.16 -12.58 -16.96
CA VAL A 203 -18.62 -12.16 -18.27
C VAL A 203 -18.80 -10.65 -18.46
N GLU A 204 -19.94 -10.08 -18.07
CA GLU A 204 -20.19 -8.63 -18.16
C GLU A 204 -19.20 -7.80 -17.31
N VAL A 205 -18.69 -8.34 -16.20
CA VAL A 205 -17.59 -7.70 -15.46
C VAL A 205 -16.34 -7.56 -16.34
N TYR A 206 -15.96 -8.62 -17.06
CA TYR A 206 -14.79 -8.59 -17.95
C TYR A 206 -15.01 -7.73 -19.18
N ARG A 207 -16.24 -7.64 -19.69
CA ARG A 207 -16.61 -6.79 -20.84
C ARG A 207 -16.39 -5.30 -20.59
N LYS A 208 -16.35 -4.87 -19.32
CA LYS A 208 -15.97 -3.49 -18.95
C LYS A 208 -14.51 -3.16 -19.33
N PHE A 209 -13.67 -4.17 -19.48
CA PHE A 209 -12.22 -4.03 -19.70
C PHE A 209 -11.75 -4.59 -21.05
N TYR A 210 -12.41 -5.63 -21.56
CA TYR A 210 -11.95 -6.39 -22.72
C TYR A 210 -13.08 -6.62 -23.72
N THR A 211 -12.79 -6.40 -25.00
CA THR A 211 -13.71 -6.71 -26.10
C THR A 211 -13.65 -8.19 -26.47
N GLU A 212 -14.72 -8.69 -27.09
CA GLU A 212 -14.80 -10.10 -27.51
C GLU A 212 -13.74 -10.45 -28.55
N GLU A 213 -13.40 -9.51 -29.44
CA GLU A 213 -12.39 -9.73 -30.47
C GLU A 213 -11.01 -9.97 -29.83
N LYS A 214 -10.69 -9.23 -28.75
CA LYS A 214 -9.45 -9.45 -28.01
C LYS A 214 -9.46 -10.78 -27.27
N GLU A 215 -10.57 -11.13 -26.63
CA GLU A 215 -10.74 -12.44 -26.00
C GLU A 215 -10.53 -13.58 -27.01
N ASN A 216 -11.20 -13.52 -28.16
CA ASN A 216 -11.07 -14.51 -29.22
C ASN A 216 -9.65 -14.58 -29.81
N SER A 217 -8.93 -13.46 -29.84
CA SER A 217 -7.56 -13.40 -30.39
C SER A 217 -6.51 -13.97 -29.43
N TYR A 218 -6.63 -13.71 -28.13
CA TYR A 218 -5.60 -14.05 -27.15
C TYR A 218 -5.95 -15.30 -26.32
N GLY A 219 -7.25 -15.50 -26.05
CA GLY A 219 -7.76 -16.37 -25.00
C GLY A 219 -7.65 -15.72 -23.62
N VAL A 220 -7.96 -16.51 -22.60
CA VAL A 220 -8.03 -16.09 -21.19
C VAL A 220 -7.07 -16.92 -20.34
N LEU A 221 -6.45 -16.29 -19.34
CA LEU A 221 -5.69 -16.95 -18.28
C LEU A 221 -6.46 -16.86 -16.97
N ALA A 222 -6.56 -18.00 -16.29
CA ALA A 222 -6.85 -18.08 -14.87
C ALA A 222 -5.53 -18.23 -14.11
N ILE A 223 -5.23 -17.30 -13.23
CA ILE A 223 -4.03 -17.32 -12.39
C ILE A 223 -4.50 -17.62 -10.97
N SER A 224 -4.37 -18.88 -10.54
CA SER A 224 -4.67 -19.30 -9.17
C SER A 224 -3.54 -18.84 -8.25
N VAL A 225 -3.89 -18.24 -7.13
CA VAL A 225 -2.95 -17.62 -6.20
C VAL A 225 -3.26 -17.98 -4.76
N SER A 226 -2.22 -18.04 -3.92
CA SER A 226 -2.38 -18.19 -2.48
C SER A 226 -1.48 -17.25 -1.69
N LYS A 227 -1.87 -17.07 -0.42
CA LYS A 227 -1.26 -16.11 0.48
C LYS A 227 0.01 -16.69 1.10
N LEU A 228 1.09 -15.94 1.02
CA LEU A 228 2.33 -16.25 1.70
C LEU A 228 2.29 -15.80 3.16
N GLN A 229 3.05 -16.52 4.01
CA GLN A 229 3.24 -16.14 5.42
C GLN A 229 3.96 -14.80 5.56
N ILE A 230 4.89 -14.51 4.65
CA ILE A 230 5.62 -13.25 4.60
C ILE A 230 4.79 -12.26 3.78
N GLN A 231 4.55 -11.07 4.33
CA GLN A 231 3.78 -10.01 3.67
C GLN A 231 4.43 -8.64 3.89
N PRO A 232 4.53 -7.78 2.85
CA PRO A 232 5.07 -6.43 2.99
C PRO A 232 4.37 -5.63 4.09
N TYR A 233 3.04 -5.75 4.19
CA TYR A 233 2.25 -4.98 5.14
C TYR A 233 2.49 -5.40 6.59
N ILE A 234 2.83 -6.67 6.85
CA ILE A 234 3.22 -7.13 8.20
C ILE A 234 4.55 -6.48 8.58
N THR A 235 5.55 -6.57 7.70
CA THR A 235 6.88 -5.97 7.94
C THR A 235 6.80 -4.45 8.10
N MET A 236 5.94 -3.78 7.34
CA MET A 236 5.69 -2.33 7.50
C MET A 236 5.01 -2.02 8.83
N THR A 237 4.00 -2.79 9.25
CA THR A 237 3.36 -2.62 10.56
C THR A 237 4.39 -2.72 11.69
N GLU A 238 5.26 -3.72 11.66
CA GLU A 238 6.34 -3.90 12.65
C GLU A 238 7.35 -2.75 12.63
N LEU A 239 7.68 -2.23 11.44
CA LEU A 239 8.56 -1.07 11.28
C LEU A 239 7.93 0.18 11.93
N LEU A 240 6.66 0.48 11.61
CA LEU A 240 5.94 1.61 12.18
C LEU A 240 5.78 1.49 13.70
N ALA A 241 5.49 0.28 14.19
CA ALA A 241 5.38 -0.01 15.62
C ALA A 241 6.72 0.18 16.35
N GLY A 242 7.83 -0.27 15.74
CA GLY A 242 9.17 -0.12 16.31
C GLY A 242 9.68 1.32 16.32
N LEU A 243 9.28 2.15 15.35
CA LEU A 243 9.56 3.59 15.38
C LEU A 243 8.69 4.33 16.41
N GLY A 244 7.41 3.95 16.51
CA GLY A 244 6.43 4.62 17.36
C GLY A 244 6.27 6.11 17.02
N TYR A 245 5.62 6.86 17.90
CA TYR A 245 5.38 8.29 17.67
C TYR A 245 6.67 9.10 17.54
N ASP A 246 7.65 8.83 18.39
CA ASP A 246 8.92 9.57 18.44
C ASP A 246 9.76 9.36 17.17
N GLY A 247 9.90 8.10 16.71
CA GLY A 247 10.66 7.78 15.51
C GLY A 247 9.98 8.33 14.26
N LEU A 248 8.65 8.20 14.16
CA LEU A 248 7.88 8.77 13.03
C LEU A 248 7.90 10.30 13.04
N GLY A 249 7.78 10.92 14.21
CA GLY A 249 7.94 12.36 14.38
C GLY A 249 9.32 12.83 13.91
N ARG A 250 10.37 12.08 14.23
CA ARG A 250 11.73 12.36 13.79
C ARG A 250 11.88 12.30 12.26
N LEU A 251 11.29 11.29 11.60
CA LEU A 251 11.26 11.22 10.13
C LEU A 251 10.51 12.42 9.52
N LEU A 252 9.45 12.88 10.19
CA LEU A 252 8.72 14.08 9.78
C LEU A 252 9.47 15.39 10.09
N GLY A 253 10.64 15.34 10.70
CA GLY A 253 11.44 16.51 11.10
C GLY A 253 10.84 17.26 12.29
N LEU A 254 10.01 16.60 13.10
CA LEU A 254 9.44 17.15 14.32
C LEU A 254 10.45 17.04 15.46
N ALA A 255 10.56 18.09 16.27
CA ALA A 255 11.39 18.10 17.45
C ALA A 255 10.59 17.56 18.65
N ASN A 256 11.16 16.57 19.34
CA ASN A 256 10.62 16.10 20.61
C ASN A 256 11.08 17.06 21.71
N THR A 257 10.20 17.96 22.14
CA THR A 257 10.47 18.87 23.25
C THR A 257 9.65 18.44 24.47
N SER A 258 10.24 18.52 25.67
CA SER A 258 9.52 18.22 26.90
C SER A 258 8.21 19.03 27.01
N GLY A 259 7.08 18.34 27.17
CA GLY A 259 5.75 18.94 27.29
C GLY A 259 4.89 18.92 26.01
N THR A 260 5.39 18.43 24.87
CA THR A 260 4.55 18.19 23.69
C THR A 260 3.79 16.87 23.80
N VAL A 261 2.60 16.82 23.19
CA VAL A 261 1.83 15.58 23.07
C VAL A 261 2.56 14.63 22.12
N PRO A 262 2.81 13.36 22.49
CA PRO A 262 3.58 12.42 21.66
C PRO A 262 3.00 12.21 20.25
N ASP A 263 1.67 12.20 20.10
CA ASP A 263 0.98 12.06 18.82
C ASP A 263 0.65 13.41 18.14
N GLY A 264 1.34 14.48 18.55
CA GLY A 264 1.15 15.82 18.02
C GLY A 264 1.69 15.97 16.60
N LEU A 265 0.79 15.99 15.61
CA LEU A 265 1.12 16.38 14.22
C LEU A 265 0.80 17.86 13.98
N PRO A 266 1.53 18.55 13.07
CA PRO A 266 1.22 19.93 12.72
C PRO A 266 -0.24 20.07 12.24
N PRO A 267 -0.94 21.16 12.55
CA PRO A 267 -2.32 21.35 12.09
C PRO A 267 -2.38 21.41 10.56
N PRO A 268 -3.50 21.01 9.93
CA PRO A 268 -3.65 21.08 8.48
C PRO A 268 -3.48 22.52 7.98
N LYS A 269 -2.89 22.69 6.79
CA LYS A 269 -2.72 24.03 6.17
C LYS A 269 -4.04 24.78 6.03
N SER A 270 -5.13 24.07 5.74
CA SER A 270 -6.49 24.64 5.68
C SER A 270 -6.93 25.27 7.00
N MET A 271 -6.60 24.64 8.13
CA MET A 271 -6.90 25.16 9.47
C MET A 271 -6.04 26.38 9.80
N LEU A 272 -4.75 26.38 9.41
CA LEU A 272 -3.86 27.53 9.55
C LEU A 272 -4.39 28.73 8.74
N ILE A 273 -4.72 28.53 7.46
CA ILE A 273 -5.27 29.57 6.59
C ILE A 273 -6.60 30.09 7.14
N SER A 274 -7.51 29.20 7.57
CA SER A 274 -8.79 29.60 8.17
C SER A 274 -8.59 30.45 9.42
N SER A 275 -7.63 30.11 10.28
CA SER A 275 -7.31 30.87 11.48
C SER A 275 -6.75 32.26 11.14
N CYS A 276 -5.84 32.35 10.15
CA CYS A 276 -5.31 33.62 9.66
C CYS A 276 -6.39 34.52 9.02
N MET A 277 -7.37 33.92 8.33
CA MET A 277 -8.49 34.65 7.71
C MET A 277 -9.52 35.13 8.73
N LYS A 278 -9.73 34.39 9.84
CA LYS A 278 -10.61 34.81 10.94
C LYS A 278 -10.06 36.02 11.70
N LEU A 279 -8.74 36.17 11.79
CA LEU A 279 -8.08 37.34 12.39
C LEU A 279 -8.23 38.63 11.57
N HIS A 280 -8.60 38.53 10.29
CA HIS A 280 -8.72 39.66 9.36
C HIS A 280 -10.16 40.19 9.20
N LYS A 281 -11.13 39.76 10.02
CA LYS A 281 -12.43 40.45 10.05
C LYS A 281 -12.25 41.75 10.85
N PRO A 282 -12.26 42.94 10.22
CA PRO A 282 -12.32 44.17 10.99
C PRO A 282 -13.66 44.14 11.72
N THR A 283 -13.64 44.36 13.03
CA THR A 283 -14.85 44.78 13.75
C THR A 283 -15.36 46.06 13.08
N GLU A 284 -16.49 45.96 12.39
CA GLU A 284 -17.32 47.14 12.05
C GLU A 284 -17.87 47.78 13.32
#